data_AF-A0A919XQX7-F1
#
_entry.id   AF-A0A919XQX7-F1
#
_cell.length_a   1.000
_cell.length_b   1.000
_cell.length_c   1.000
_cell.angle_alpha   90.00
_cell.angle_beta   90.00
_cell.angle_gamma   90.00
#
_symmetry.space_group_name_H-M   'P 1'
#
loop_
_entity.id
_entity.type
_entity.pdbx_description
1 polymer ?
#
loop_
_entity_poly.entity_id
_entity_poly.type
_entity_poly.pdbx_seq_one_letter_code
_entity_poly.pdbx_strand_id
1 'polypeptide(L)' 'MKVLLVIIAFFGIAAVDLPDMIRNKQWRNLAIYSAIFLSVFTFGILVASDITVPSPIKAIQVIYRDVLGLSFKAS' A
#
# COMPACT_ATOMS: atom_id res chain seq x y z
N MET A 1 4.49 16.53 8.61
CA MET A 1 4.01 17.13 7.34
C MET A 1 3.68 16.09 6.26
N LYS A 2 4.54 15.11 5.96
CA LYS A 2 4.28 14.08 4.93
C LYS A 2 2.97 13.30 5.14
N VAL A 3 2.67 12.89 6.38
CA VAL A 3 1.46 12.13 6.73
C VAL A 3 0.17 12.91 6.44
N LEU A 4 0.15 14.22 6.70
CA LEU A 4 -1.01 15.07 6.40
C LEU A 4 -1.32 15.10 4.89
N LEU A 5 -0.29 15.16 4.04
CA LEU A 5 -0.46 15.12 2.60
C LEU A 5 -1.04 13.78 2.13
N VAL A 6 -0.59 12.67 2.73
CA VAL A 6 -1.15 11.33 2.46
C VAL A 6 -2.63 11.28 2.85
N ILE A 7 -2.99 11.76 4.05
CA ILE A 7 -4.38 11.77 4.50
C ILE A 7 -5.26 12.57 3.54
N ILE A 8 -4.85 13.80 3.19
CA ILE A 8 -5.62 14.66 2.29
C ILE A 8 -5.78 14.01 0.91
N ALA A 9 -4.71 13.43 0.35
CA ALA A 9 -4.77 12.77 -0.96
C ALA A 9 -5.72 11.58 -0.96
N PHE A 10 -5.65 10.71 0.05
CA PHE A 10 -6.54 9.54 0.15
C PHE A 10 -7.99 9.96 0.40
N PHE A 11 -8.25 10.95 1.24
CA PHE A 11 -9.61 11.47 1.40
C PHE A 11 -10.16 12.07 0.10
N GLY A 12 -9.33 12.75 -0.69
CA GLY A 12 -9.71 13.26 -2.00
C GLY A 12 -10.11 12.15 -2.97
N ILE A 13 -9.31 11.09 -3.07
CA ILE A 13 -9.62 9.92 -3.92
C ILE A 13 -10.92 9.25 -3.44
N ALA A 14 -11.04 9.01 -2.14
CA ALA A 14 -12.21 8.39 -1.55
C ALA A 14 -13.48 9.22 -1.83
N ALA A 15 -13.41 10.55 -1.73
CA ALA A 15 -14.54 11.44 -2.00
C ALA A 15 -15.01 11.41 -3.47
N VAL A 16 -14.15 11.06 -4.42
CA VAL A 16 -14.50 10.92 -5.85
C VAL A 16 -15.02 9.51 -6.15
N ASP A 17 -14.40 8.47 -5.59
CA ASP A 17 -14.70 7.07 -5.93
C ASP A 17 -15.89 6.48 -5.13
N LEU A 18 -16.03 6.84 -3.86
CA LEU A 18 -17.11 6.33 -2.98
C LEU A 18 -18.53 6.69 -3.47
N PRO A 19 -18.83 7.94 -3.88
CA PRO A 19 -20.19 8.33 -4.24
C PRO A 19 -20.74 7.51 -5.41
N ASP A 20 -19.91 7.24 -6.42
CA ASP A 20 -20.32 6.47 -7.59
C ASP A 20 -20.68 5.03 -7.23
N MET A 21 -19.87 4.38 -6.38
CA MET A 21 -20.13 3.00 -5.94
C MET A 21 -21.32 2.88 -5.00
N ILE A 22 -21.54 3.89 -4.14
CA ILE A 22 -22.73 3.96 -3.27
C ILE A 22 -23.99 4.17 -4.12
N ARG A 23 -23.95 5.09 -5.09
CA ARG A 23 -25.08 5.40 -5.98
C ARG A 23 -25.48 4.19 -6.83
N ASN A 24 -24.52 3.42 -7.30
CA ASN A 24 -24.75 2.21 -8.10
C ASN A 24 -25.08 0.96 -7.26
N LYS A 25 -25.26 1.08 -5.93
CA LYS A 25 -25.55 -0.03 -4.99
C LYS A 25 -24.59 -1.21 -5.10
N GLN A 26 -23.33 -0.96 -5.48
CA GLN A 26 -22.34 -2.02 -5.66
C GLN A 26 -21.67 -2.39 -4.34
N TRP A 27 -22.45 -2.87 -3.36
CA TRP A 27 -21.97 -3.15 -2.00
C TRP A 27 -20.78 -4.12 -1.93
N ARG A 28 -20.78 -5.13 -2.81
CA ARG A 28 -19.67 -6.10 -2.87
C ARG A 28 -18.39 -5.47 -3.40
N ASN A 29 -18.50 -4.64 -4.44
CA ASN A 29 -17.35 -3.90 -4.96
C ASN A 29 -16.87 -2.87 -3.94
N LEU A 30 -17.80 -2.23 -3.21
CA LEU A 30 -17.51 -1.27 -2.15
C LEU A 30 -16.70 -1.90 -1.01
N ALA A 31 -17.07 -3.12 -0.60
CA ALA A 31 -16.32 -3.85 0.40
C ALA A 31 -14.89 -4.19 -0.07
N ILE A 32 -14.73 -4.68 -1.31
CA ILE A 32 -13.42 -5.03 -1.87
C ILE A 32 -12.54 -3.79 -2.05
N TYR A 33 -13.09 -2.74 -2.65
CA TYR A 33 -12.40 -1.45 -2.81
C TYR A 33 -11.97 -0.91 -1.47
N SER A 34 -12.87 -0.84 -0.48
CA SER A 34 -12.56 -0.33 0.85
C SER A 34 -11.45 -1.13 1.54
N ALA A 35 -11.48 -2.47 1.45
CA ALA A 35 -10.45 -3.33 2.03
C ALA A 35 -9.07 -3.09 1.42
N ILE A 36 -8.99 -2.99 0.09
CA ILE A 36 -7.73 -2.71 -0.62
C ILE A 36 -7.28 -1.27 -0.31
N PHE A 37 -8.20 -0.32 -0.35
CA PHE A 37 -7.95 1.10 -0.12
C PHE A 37 -7.38 1.34 1.29
N LEU A 38 -7.99 0.76 2.32
CA LEU A 38 -7.49 0.79 3.69
C LEU A 38 -6.09 0.16 3.80
N SER A 39 -5.85 -0.96 3.10
CA SER A 39 -4.53 -1.60 3.12
C SER A 39 -3.46 -0.65 2.58
N VAL A 40 -3.68 -0.04 1.41
CA VAL A 40 -2.73 0.90 0.80
C VAL A 40 -2.61 2.17 1.64
N PHE A 41 -3.69 2.66 2.24
CA PHE A 41 -3.67 3.81 3.14
C PHE A 41 -2.80 3.56 4.37
N THR A 42 -2.93 2.38 5.01
CA THR A 42 -2.07 1.97 6.12
C THR A 42 -0.61 1.94 5.69
N PHE A 43 -0.29 1.36 4.53
CA PHE A 43 1.08 1.40 3.98
C PHE A 43 1.57 2.84 3.74
N GLY A 44 0.73 3.71 3.18
CA GLY A 44 1.05 5.11 2.96
C GLY A 44 1.37 5.85 4.25
N ILE A 45 0.63 5.60 5.33
CA ILE A 45 0.91 6.17 6.65
C ILE A 45 2.22 5.62 7.22
N LEU A 46 2.46 4.31 7.12
CA LEU A 46 3.68 3.69 7.61
C LEU A 46 4.92 4.31 6.92
N VAL A 47 4.88 4.42 5.60
CA VAL A 47 5.96 5.03 4.80
C VAL A 47 6.12 6.53 5.13
N ALA A 48 5.02 7.27 5.26
CA ALA A 48 5.07 8.70 5.57
C ALA A 48 5.49 9.01 7.01
N SER A 49 5.37 8.03 7.91
CA SER A 49 5.86 8.10 9.30
C SER A 49 7.35 7.75 9.42
N ASP A 50 8.05 7.61 8.29
CA ASP A 50 9.46 7.18 8.22
C ASP A 50 9.69 5.82 8.93
N ILE A 51 8.64 5.01 9.09
CA ILE A 51 8.76 3.63 9.56
C ILE A 51 9.42 2.86 8.43
N THR A 52 10.60 2.31 8.71
CA THR A 52 11.35 1.46 7.77
C THR A 52 10.55 0.20 7.50
N VAL A 53 9.68 0.24 6.51
CA VAL A 53 9.06 -0.96 5.93
C VAL A 53 10.21 -1.74 5.28
N PRO A 54 10.55 -2.93 5.79
CA PRO A 54 11.63 -3.72 5.22
C PRO A 54 11.29 -3.97 3.75
N SER A 55 12.16 -3.50 2.85
CA SER A 55 11.93 -3.66 1.42
C SER A 55 11.76 -5.15 1.11
N PRO A 56 10.70 -5.55 0.40
CA PRO A 56 10.51 -6.94 -0.05
C PRO A 56 11.73 -7.45 -0.82
N ILE A 57 12.46 -6.55 -1.48
CA ILE A 57 13.72 -6.86 -2.17
C ILE A 57 14.74 -7.44 -1.21
N LYS A 58 14.86 -6.94 0.03
CA LYS A 58 15.77 -7.51 1.04
C LYS A 58 15.36 -8.93 1.41
N ALA A 59 14.06 -9.18 1.57
CA ALA A 59 13.55 -10.53 1.87
C ALA A 59 13.81 -11.49 0.70
N ILE A 60 13.58 -11.03 -0.54
CA ILE A 60 13.88 -11.80 -1.76
C ILE A 60 15.39 -12.05 -1.87
N GLN A 61 16.23 -11.07 -1.51
CA GLN A 61 17.69 -11.21 -1.50
C GLN A 61 18.14 -12.30 -0.53
N VAL A 62 17.54 -12.36 0.66
CA VAL A 62 17.80 -13.43 1.64
C VAL A 62 17.39 -14.79 1.06
N ILE A 63 16.22 -14.91 0.44
CA ILE A 63 15.79 -16.17 -0.20
C ILE A 63 16.74 -16.56 -1.34
N TYR A 64 17.11 -15.62 -2.21
CA TYR A 64 18.05 -15.86 -3.31
C TYR A 64 19.42 -16.32 -2.81
N ARG A 65 19.90 -15.72 -1.73
CA ARG A 65 21.23 -16.02 -1.18
C ARG A 65 21.25 -17.31 -0.36
N ASP A 66 20.25 -17.50 0.51
CA ASP A 66 20.25 -18.57 1.51
C ASP A 66 19.51 -19.84 1.03
N VAL A 67 18.52 -19.72 0.15
CA VAL A 67 17.78 -20.88 -0.39
C VAL A 67 18.31 -21.29 -1.75
N LEU A 68 18.61 -20.33 -2.63
CA LEU A 68 19.05 -20.61 -4.00
C LEU A 68 20.59 -20.60 -4.16
N GLY A 69 21.35 -20.10 -3.17
CA GLY A 69 22.81 -19.99 -3.25
C GLY A 69 23.31 -19.02 -4.32
N LEU A 70 22.41 -18.22 -4.92
CA LEU A 70 22.72 -17.30 -6.01
C LEU A 70 23.13 -15.96 -5.41
N SER A 71 24.44 -15.77 -5.23
CA SER A 71 25.00 -14.48 -4.80
C SER A 71 25.10 -13.52 -5.98
N PHE A 72 24.08 -12.68 -6.19
CA PHE A 72 24.24 -11.50 -7.03
C PHE A 72 25.18 -10.50 -6.35
N LYS A 73 26.29 -10.17 -7.02
CA LYS A 73 27.18 -9.07 -6.61
C LYS A 73 26.38 -7.77 -6.74
N ALA A 74 26.00 -7.20 -5.60
CA ALA A 74 25.41 -5.86 -5.56
C ALA A 74 26.46 -4.89 -6.13
N SER A 75 26.14 -4.27 -7.27
CA SER A 75 26.86 -3.11 -7.79
C SER A 75 26.16 -1.84 -7.35
#